data_AF-A0A2P4XHK2-F1
#
_entry.id   AF-A0A2P4XHK2-F1
#
_cell.length_a   1.000
_cell.length_b   1.000
_cell.length_c   1.000
_cell.angle_alpha   90.00
_cell.angle_beta   90.00
_cell.angle_gamma   90.00
#
_symmetry.space_group_name_H-M   'P 1'
#
loop_
_entity.id
_entity.type
_entity.pdbx_description
1 polymer ?
#
loop_
_entity_poly.entity_id
_entity_poly.type
_entity_poly.pdbx_seq_one_letter_code
_entity_poly.pdbx_strand_id
1 'polypeptide(L)'
;MAKSYFVATIGLSLLNAVNGDYVNPGKCSGVCVNTHDPSIIRRADGTYFRFSTGGGIAVHSAPDLVGPWEYKGAVLPDGTSIKLWDGKMDAWAPDVHLVGDTYYLYYSAVRAVAFDGHNLAAIGVATSTSMDIGTWKDLGTTGLQSNDSSEFNAIDPNLFVEDGRNYMIFGSYEEGLYQAAMEDPPTTVVPNSYAKLAYEPAGSHADEGANMFKYGDYNYLFYSNGVCCSFDKTKPAAGEEYKIKVCRSKAGVMDFRDADGKLCTEGGGTIVLGSHGDVYGPGGQGVYDDPTYGPILYYHYVNTTIGYADGQKQFGWNKLDFSSGWPVTTA
;
A
#
# COMPACT_ATOMS: atom_id res chain seq x y z
N MET A 1 -15.92 -63.39 10.66
CA MET A 1 -15.01 -62.22 10.61
C MET A 1 -15.64 -61.17 9.72
N ALA A 2 -16.33 -60.19 10.29
CA ALA A 2 -16.87 -59.04 9.57
C ALA A 2 -16.10 -57.80 10.05
N LYS A 3 -15.37 -57.14 9.15
CA LYS A 3 -14.65 -55.90 9.45
C LYS A 3 -15.64 -54.73 9.34
N SER A 4 -15.95 -54.10 10.46
CA SER A 4 -16.64 -52.79 10.48
C SER A 4 -15.65 -51.70 10.09
N TYR A 5 -15.97 -50.96 9.03
CA TYR A 5 -15.29 -49.73 8.67
C TYR A 5 -16.00 -48.57 9.38
N PHE A 6 -15.30 -47.89 10.29
CA PHE A 6 -15.74 -46.60 10.82
C PHE A 6 -15.45 -45.53 9.77
N VAL A 7 -16.50 -44.95 9.19
CA VAL A 7 -16.40 -43.73 8.40
C VAL A 7 -16.33 -42.57 9.39
N ALA A 8 -15.16 -41.98 9.54
CA ALA A 8 -15.00 -40.73 10.27
C ALA A 8 -15.56 -39.59 9.42
N THR A 9 -16.74 -39.10 9.79
CA THR A 9 -17.31 -37.88 9.21
C THR A 9 -16.51 -36.70 9.74
N ILE A 10 -15.60 -36.16 8.93
CA ILE A 10 -14.95 -34.88 9.21
C ILE A 10 -16.04 -33.81 9.08
N GLY A 11 -16.51 -33.32 10.23
CA GLY A 11 -17.40 -32.16 10.27
C GLY A 11 -16.64 -30.96 9.71
N LEU A 12 -17.06 -30.51 8.53
CA LEU A 12 -16.63 -29.24 7.96
C LEU A 12 -17.21 -28.14 8.85
N SER A 13 -16.40 -27.62 9.77
CA SER A 13 -16.74 -26.41 10.52
C SER A 13 -16.70 -25.24 9.54
N LEU A 14 -17.88 -24.85 9.03
CA LEU A 14 -18.11 -23.55 8.42
C LEU A 14 -17.80 -22.49 9.48
N LEU A 15 -16.59 -21.95 9.46
CA LEU A 15 -16.29 -20.70 10.14
C LEU A 15 -17.14 -19.65 9.43
N ASN A 16 -18.20 -19.21 10.09
CA ASN A 16 -18.92 -18.01 9.69
C ASN A 16 -17.88 -16.88 9.60
N ALA A 17 -17.72 -16.31 8.40
CA ALA A 17 -17.08 -15.02 8.24
C ALA A 17 -17.75 -14.08 9.25
N VAL A 18 -16.95 -13.53 10.16
CA VAL A 18 -17.41 -12.46 11.04
C VAL A 18 -17.61 -11.26 10.12
N ASN A 19 -18.81 -11.15 9.54
CA ASN A 19 -19.32 -9.90 8.99
C ASN A 19 -19.57 -8.96 10.17
N GLY A 20 -18.49 -8.49 10.79
CA GLY A 20 -18.54 -7.26 11.55
C GLY A 20 -18.67 -6.13 10.54
N ASP A 21 -19.60 -5.22 10.77
CA ASP A 21 -19.66 -3.98 10.00
C ASP A 21 -18.28 -3.29 10.06
N TYR A 22 -17.79 -2.82 8.91
CA TYR A 22 -16.54 -2.06 8.87
C TYR A 22 -16.67 -0.82 9.75
N VAL A 23 -15.59 -0.48 10.45
CA VAL A 23 -15.53 0.71 11.30
C VAL A 23 -15.15 1.95 10.49
N ASN A 24 -15.84 3.06 10.76
CA ASN A 24 -15.49 4.35 10.16
C ASN A 24 -14.04 4.74 10.52
N PRO A 25 -13.35 5.51 9.66
CA PRO A 25 -12.02 6.04 9.95
C PRO A 25 -11.98 6.82 11.27
N GLY A 26 -10.84 6.74 11.94
CA GLY A 26 -10.47 7.59 13.06
C GLY A 26 -10.55 9.07 12.69
N LYS A 27 -10.62 9.93 13.72
CA LYS A 27 -10.73 11.37 13.50
C LYS A 27 -9.51 11.88 12.73
N CYS A 28 -9.75 12.83 11.84
CA CYS A 28 -8.71 13.62 11.18
C CYS A 28 -9.09 15.10 11.22
N SER A 29 -8.13 15.97 11.52
CA SER A 29 -8.29 17.41 11.57
C SER A 29 -7.15 18.14 10.83
N GLY A 30 -7.37 19.39 10.43
CA GLY A 30 -6.45 20.12 9.56
C GLY A 30 -6.64 19.74 8.08
N VAL A 31 -5.54 19.57 7.35
CA VAL A 31 -5.55 19.23 5.91
C VAL A 31 -5.62 17.71 5.71
N CYS A 32 -6.83 17.18 5.88
CA CYS A 32 -7.13 15.76 5.67
C CYS A 32 -7.46 15.43 4.21
N VAL A 33 -7.87 16.42 3.41
CA VAL A 33 -8.15 16.28 1.97
C VAL A 33 -6.85 16.30 1.14
N ASN A 34 -6.95 16.16 -0.18
CA ASN A 34 -5.80 15.98 -1.09
C ASN A 34 -4.86 14.86 -0.63
N THR A 35 -5.44 13.76 -0.15
CA THR A 35 -4.67 12.57 0.23
C THR A 35 -4.96 11.46 -0.77
N HIS A 36 -3.90 11.03 -1.46
CA HIS A 36 -3.90 9.89 -2.36
C HIS A 36 -2.60 9.11 -2.10
N ASP A 37 -2.70 7.80 -1.96
CA ASP A 37 -1.60 6.88 -1.60
C ASP A 37 -0.72 7.42 -0.47
N PRO A 38 -1.27 7.66 0.73
CA PRO A 38 -0.47 8.18 1.82
C PRO A 38 0.61 7.17 2.24
N SER A 39 1.75 7.67 2.70
CA SER A 39 2.66 6.94 3.58
C SER A 39 2.97 7.81 4.80
N ILE A 40 3.07 7.19 5.97
CA ILE A 40 3.30 7.91 7.23
C ILE A 40 4.55 7.40 7.93
N ILE A 41 5.19 8.29 8.67
CA ILE A 41 6.24 7.94 9.62
C ILE A 41 6.29 8.96 10.74
N ARG A 42 6.66 8.51 11.95
CA ARG A 42 6.87 9.37 13.10
C ARG A 42 8.35 9.62 13.30
N ARG A 43 8.75 10.90 13.33
CA ARG A 43 10.10 11.33 13.67
C ARG A 43 10.39 11.07 15.16
N ALA A 44 11.66 10.96 15.53
CA ALA A 44 12.09 10.73 16.92
C ALA A 44 11.60 11.81 17.92
N ASP A 45 11.38 13.05 17.47
CA ASP A 45 10.81 14.12 18.29
C ASP A 45 9.29 13.97 18.54
N GLY A 46 8.68 12.98 17.90
CA GLY A 46 7.27 12.63 18.02
C GLY A 46 6.35 13.22 16.97
N THR A 47 6.88 14.04 16.06
CA THR A 47 6.12 14.62 14.96
C THR A 47 5.78 13.56 13.91
N TYR A 48 4.52 13.48 13.53
CA TYR A 48 4.07 12.65 12.41
C TYR A 48 4.28 13.38 11.09
N PHE A 49 4.68 12.63 10.07
CA PHE A 49 4.75 13.07 8.68
C PHE A 49 3.84 12.18 7.85
N ARG A 50 3.14 12.79 6.89
CA ARG A 50 2.37 12.12 5.84
C ARG A 50 2.88 12.60 4.50
N PHE A 51 3.29 11.65 3.68
CA PHE A 51 3.67 11.82 2.28
C PHE A 51 2.53 11.32 1.42
N SER A 52 2.20 11.98 0.31
CA SER A 52 1.09 11.57 -0.55
C SER A 52 1.37 11.91 -2.00
N THR A 53 0.76 11.16 -2.92
CA THR A 53 0.76 11.45 -4.36
C THR A 53 0.34 12.90 -4.63
N GLY A 54 1.01 13.54 -5.60
CA GLY A 54 0.67 14.88 -6.10
C GLY A 54 1.76 15.93 -5.84
N GLY A 55 1.99 16.79 -6.82
CA GLY A 55 2.86 17.97 -6.69
C GLY A 55 4.32 17.66 -6.35
N GLY A 56 4.85 16.51 -6.78
CA GLY A 56 6.20 16.07 -6.42
C GLY A 56 6.29 15.41 -5.04
N ILE A 57 5.24 14.70 -4.62
CA ILE A 57 5.06 14.08 -3.31
C ILE A 57 4.82 15.13 -2.21
N ALA A 58 3.55 15.41 -1.94
CA ALA A 58 3.11 16.37 -0.94
C ALA A 58 3.45 15.90 0.48
N VAL A 59 3.97 16.81 1.30
CA VAL A 59 4.36 16.55 2.70
C VAL A 59 3.44 17.32 3.63
N HIS A 60 2.89 16.61 4.60
CA HIS A 60 2.15 17.17 5.72
C HIS A 60 2.79 16.72 7.03
N SER A 61 2.63 17.50 8.09
CA SER A 61 3.01 17.08 9.44
C SER A 61 1.90 17.33 10.46
N ALA A 62 1.91 16.57 11.54
CA ALA A 62 0.98 16.70 12.65
C ALA A 62 1.64 16.29 13.99
N PRO A 63 1.12 16.77 15.13
CA PRO A 63 1.55 16.28 16.45
C PRO A 63 0.97 14.90 16.80
N ASP A 64 -0.11 14.48 16.14
CA ASP A 64 -0.83 13.22 16.35
C ASP A 64 -1.47 12.76 15.03
N LEU A 65 -1.79 11.47 14.89
CA LEU A 65 -2.55 10.94 13.74
C LEU A 65 -3.88 11.67 13.51
N VAL A 66 -4.52 12.13 14.59
CA VAL A 66 -5.74 12.95 14.54
C VAL A 66 -5.50 14.34 13.92
N GLY A 67 -4.25 14.81 13.89
CA GLY A 67 -3.90 16.15 13.42
C GLY A 67 -3.72 17.16 14.56
N PRO A 68 -3.82 18.48 14.27
CA PRO A 68 -4.10 19.03 12.95
C PRO A 68 -2.95 18.77 11.98
N TRP A 69 -3.27 18.25 10.79
CA TRP A 69 -2.32 18.08 9.69
C TRP A 69 -2.09 19.41 8.98
N GLU A 70 -0.83 19.77 8.80
CA GLU A 70 -0.40 21.01 8.13
C GLU A 70 0.43 20.68 6.90
N TYR A 71 0.11 21.29 5.75
CA TYR A 71 0.93 21.20 4.55
C TYR A 71 2.27 21.90 4.74
N LYS A 72 3.37 21.23 4.36
CA LYS A 72 4.74 21.76 4.50
C LYS A 72 5.42 22.04 3.17
N GLY A 73 5.07 21.32 2.11
CA GLY A 73 5.73 21.44 0.81
C GLY A 73 5.73 20.10 0.08
N ALA A 74 6.74 19.87 -0.76
CA ALA A 74 6.93 18.63 -1.51
C ALA A 74 8.35 18.09 -1.36
N VAL A 75 8.53 16.78 -1.53
CA VAL A 75 9.85 16.11 -1.53
C VAL A 75 10.62 16.45 -2.80
N LEU A 76 9.94 16.44 -3.95
CA LEU A 76 10.47 16.69 -5.29
C LEU A 76 9.78 17.91 -5.91
N PRO A 77 9.97 19.14 -5.38
CA PRO A 77 9.24 20.33 -5.85
C PRO A 77 9.50 20.66 -7.32
N ASP A 78 10.64 20.24 -7.87
CA ASP A 78 11.02 20.41 -9.28
C ASP A 78 10.71 19.17 -10.15
N GLY A 79 10.06 18.16 -9.56
CA GLY A 79 9.79 16.85 -10.16
C GLY A 79 10.93 15.84 -9.98
N THR A 80 10.67 14.60 -10.39
CA THR A 80 11.66 13.51 -10.39
C THR A 80 12.75 13.74 -11.44
N SER A 81 13.99 13.39 -11.11
CA SER A 81 15.12 13.36 -12.04
C SER A 81 15.06 12.23 -13.06
N ILE A 82 14.22 11.22 -12.82
CA ILE A 82 14.03 10.07 -13.71
C ILE A 82 13.34 10.54 -14.99
N LYS A 83 13.84 10.08 -16.15
CA LYS A 83 13.34 10.44 -17.47
C LYS A 83 13.21 9.19 -18.33
N LEU A 84 12.00 8.68 -18.50
CA LEU A 84 11.72 7.47 -19.30
C LEU A 84 11.23 7.77 -20.72
N TRP A 85 10.83 9.02 -20.99
CA TRP A 85 10.28 9.48 -22.27
C TRP A 85 10.45 10.99 -22.44
N ASP A 86 10.18 11.52 -23.63
CA ASP A 86 10.40 12.94 -23.96
C ASP A 86 9.47 13.91 -23.20
N GLY A 87 8.32 13.44 -22.71
CA GLY A 87 7.36 14.23 -21.93
C GLY A 87 7.71 14.37 -20.45
N LYS A 88 6.87 15.07 -19.69
CA LYS A 88 7.06 15.26 -18.25
C LYS A 88 6.82 13.95 -17.49
N MET A 89 7.55 13.76 -16.41
CA MET A 89 7.33 12.68 -15.44
C MET A 89 6.59 13.23 -14.21
N ASP A 90 5.84 12.37 -13.54
CA ASP A 90 5.16 12.64 -12.27
C ASP A 90 5.62 11.62 -11.20
N ALA A 91 5.38 11.94 -9.93
CA ALA A 91 5.74 11.12 -8.78
C ALA A 91 4.51 10.71 -7.96
N TRP A 92 4.26 9.41 -7.86
CA TRP A 92 3.09 8.82 -7.17
C TRP A 92 3.50 7.83 -6.07
N ALA A 93 2.54 7.47 -5.22
CA ALA A 93 2.58 6.40 -4.23
C ALA A 93 3.91 6.35 -3.45
N PRO A 94 4.18 7.37 -2.61
CA PRO A 94 5.39 7.38 -1.82
C PRO A 94 5.35 6.31 -0.72
N ASP A 95 6.52 5.80 -0.36
CA ASP A 95 6.72 4.96 0.83
C ASP A 95 8.00 5.38 1.55
N VAL A 96 7.88 5.73 2.84
CA VAL A 96 8.97 6.29 3.63
C VAL A 96 9.40 5.37 4.76
N HIS A 97 10.71 5.17 4.89
CA HIS A 97 11.33 4.36 5.94
C HIS A 97 12.54 5.05 6.52
N LEU A 98 12.79 4.82 7.81
CA LEU A 98 14.05 5.17 8.45
C LEU A 98 14.94 3.93 8.47
N VAL A 99 16.09 3.98 7.80
CA VAL A 99 17.11 2.92 7.79
C VAL A 99 18.41 3.50 8.32
N GLY A 100 18.84 3.01 9.49
CA GLY A 100 19.90 3.67 10.27
C GLY A 100 19.48 5.11 10.61
N ASP A 101 20.31 6.08 10.22
CA ASP A 101 20.08 7.51 10.49
C ASP A 101 19.53 8.26 9.25
N THR A 102 19.10 7.54 8.21
CA THR A 102 18.63 8.14 6.94
C THR A 102 17.20 7.73 6.63
N TYR A 103 16.36 8.72 6.31
CA TYR A 103 15.05 8.50 5.74
C TYR A 103 15.18 8.24 4.24
N TYR A 104 14.61 7.14 3.79
CA TYR A 104 14.47 6.76 2.40
C TYR A 104 13.01 6.90 2.02
N LEU A 105 12.72 7.68 0.98
CA LEU A 105 11.39 7.80 0.40
C LEU A 105 11.44 7.24 -1.01
N TYR A 106 10.78 6.11 -1.22
CA TYR A 106 10.57 5.52 -2.53
C TYR A 106 9.33 6.13 -3.16
N TYR A 107 9.32 6.22 -4.49
CA TYR A 107 8.20 6.77 -5.23
C TYR A 107 8.13 6.16 -6.63
N SER A 108 6.93 6.19 -7.20
CA SER A 108 6.67 5.78 -8.57
C SER A 108 6.93 6.94 -9.52
N ALA A 109 7.87 6.79 -10.45
CA ALA A 109 8.10 7.74 -11.54
C ALA A 109 7.36 7.28 -12.79
N VAL A 110 6.31 8.01 -13.16
CA VAL A 110 5.41 7.68 -14.27
C VAL A 110 5.25 8.86 -15.22
N ARG A 111 4.60 8.63 -16.36
CA ARG A 111 4.33 9.72 -17.31
C ARG A 111 3.27 10.68 -16.74
N ALA A 112 3.55 11.98 -16.79
CA ALA A 112 2.63 13.03 -16.34
C ALA A 112 1.51 13.31 -17.35
N VAL A 113 0.71 12.29 -17.65
CA VAL A 113 -0.45 12.33 -18.53
C VAL A 113 -1.60 11.58 -17.88
N ALA A 114 -2.82 11.80 -18.36
CA ALA A 114 -3.94 10.92 -18.00
C ALA A 114 -3.57 9.48 -18.39
N PHE A 115 -3.85 8.52 -17.50
CA PHE A 115 -3.56 7.12 -17.77
C PHE A 115 -4.15 6.70 -19.12
N ASP A 116 -3.26 6.25 -19.99
CA ASP A 116 -3.51 5.95 -21.39
C ASP A 116 -3.13 4.49 -21.73
N GLY A 117 -3.05 3.64 -20.71
CA GLY A 117 -2.85 2.20 -20.85
C GLY A 117 -1.40 1.77 -21.03
N HIS A 118 -0.42 2.67 -20.84
CA HIS A 118 0.99 2.31 -20.91
C HIS A 118 1.57 2.00 -19.53
N ASN A 119 2.44 1.00 -19.52
CA ASN A 119 3.16 0.50 -18.36
C ASN A 119 4.62 1.02 -18.35
N LEU A 120 4.82 2.31 -18.66
CA LEU A 120 6.15 2.92 -18.61
C LEU A 120 6.37 3.59 -17.24
N ALA A 121 7.08 2.89 -16.36
CA ALA A 121 7.32 3.35 -14.99
C ALA A 121 8.71 2.96 -14.47
N ALA A 122 9.11 3.60 -13.38
CA ALA A 122 10.29 3.24 -12.61
C ALA A 122 10.08 3.58 -11.13
N ILE A 123 10.69 2.80 -10.24
CA ILE A 123 10.75 3.14 -8.82
C ILE A 123 11.99 4.00 -8.58
N GLY A 124 11.78 5.21 -8.08
CA GLY A 124 12.82 6.13 -7.64
C GLY A 124 13.01 6.12 -6.12
N VAL A 125 14.09 6.75 -5.66
CA VAL A 125 14.36 6.93 -4.23
C VAL A 125 14.96 8.32 -3.95
N ALA A 126 14.39 9.01 -2.96
CA ALA A 126 14.93 10.23 -2.39
C ALA A 126 15.36 9.98 -0.94
N THR A 127 16.36 10.72 -0.46
CA THR A 127 16.88 10.55 0.91
C THR A 127 16.92 11.87 1.67
N SER A 128 16.73 11.81 2.99
CA SER A 128 16.92 12.94 3.89
C SER A 128 17.36 12.45 5.27
N THR A 129 18.09 13.27 6.03
CA THR A 129 18.43 12.98 7.43
C THR A 129 17.44 13.59 8.43
N SER A 130 16.54 14.47 7.97
CA SER A 130 15.53 15.08 8.85
C SER A 130 14.10 14.93 8.35
N MET A 131 13.85 14.74 7.06
CA MET A 131 12.56 14.88 6.36
C MET A 131 12.06 16.32 6.18
N ASP A 132 12.82 17.33 6.60
CA ASP A 132 12.41 18.72 6.41
C ASP A 132 12.43 19.09 4.92
N ILE A 133 11.52 19.98 4.51
CA ILE A 133 11.47 20.47 3.13
C ILE A 133 12.80 21.11 2.73
N GLY A 134 13.27 20.79 1.53
CA GLY A 134 14.54 21.26 0.99
C GLY A 134 15.76 20.43 1.42
N THR A 135 15.59 19.44 2.29
CA THR A 135 16.69 18.51 2.67
C THR A 135 16.71 17.22 1.86
N TRP A 136 15.63 16.93 1.13
CA TRP A 136 15.49 15.74 0.31
C TRP A 136 16.44 15.79 -0.89
N LYS A 137 17.20 14.72 -1.08
CA LYS A 137 18.07 14.50 -2.23
C LYS A 137 17.50 13.36 -3.06
N ASP A 138 17.08 13.68 -4.28
CA ASP A 138 16.71 12.69 -5.29
C ASP A 138 17.97 11.91 -5.74
N LEU A 139 17.90 10.57 -5.68
CA LEU A 139 18.96 9.67 -6.12
C LEU A 139 18.65 9.02 -7.48
N GLY A 140 17.48 9.31 -8.07
CA GLY A 140 17.03 8.74 -9.31
C GLY A 140 16.48 7.33 -9.13
N THR A 141 16.63 6.50 -10.16
CA THR A 141 16.03 5.16 -10.24
C THR A 141 16.75 4.15 -9.33
N THR A 142 15.96 3.27 -8.71
CA THR A 142 16.45 2.08 -8.01
C THR A 142 16.93 0.98 -8.97
N GLY A 143 16.64 1.10 -10.26
CA GLY A 143 16.86 0.06 -11.27
C GLY A 143 15.62 -0.81 -11.54
N LEU A 144 14.58 -0.74 -10.69
CA LEU A 144 13.27 -1.32 -11.01
C LEU A 144 12.54 -0.41 -12.01
N GLN A 145 12.26 -0.95 -13.19
CA GLN A 145 11.59 -0.26 -14.30
C GLN A 145 10.69 -1.22 -15.06
N SER A 146 9.61 -0.69 -15.63
CA SER A 146 8.71 -1.41 -16.52
C SER A 146 8.48 -0.66 -17.83
N ASN A 147 8.05 -1.41 -18.83
CA ASN A 147 7.50 -0.92 -20.10
C ASN A 147 6.33 -1.83 -20.50
N ASP A 148 5.67 -1.55 -21.63
CA ASP A 148 4.50 -2.29 -22.12
C ASP A 148 4.73 -3.80 -22.41
N SER A 149 5.98 -4.28 -22.36
CA SER A 149 6.33 -5.71 -22.49
C SER A 149 6.70 -6.38 -21.17
N SER A 150 6.68 -5.65 -20.05
CA SER A 150 7.03 -6.15 -18.73
C SER A 150 5.85 -6.92 -18.13
N GLU A 151 6.15 -7.97 -17.37
CA GLU A 151 5.11 -8.74 -16.64
C GLU A 151 4.52 -8.00 -15.44
N PHE A 152 5.20 -6.96 -14.97
CA PHE A 152 4.80 -6.12 -13.84
C PHE A 152 4.79 -4.66 -14.23
N ASN A 153 4.09 -3.86 -13.43
CA ASN A 153 4.21 -2.40 -13.44
C ASN A 153 5.08 -1.94 -12.26
N ALA A 154 6.17 -1.22 -12.55
CA ALA A 154 7.15 -0.79 -11.56
C ALA A 154 6.70 0.50 -10.84
N ILE A 155 5.56 0.39 -10.13
CA ILE A 155 4.97 1.43 -9.28
C ILE A 155 4.55 0.86 -7.92
N ASP A 156 4.07 1.74 -7.05
CA ASP A 156 3.57 1.45 -5.70
C ASP A 156 4.61 0.76 -4.81
N PRO A 157 5.79 1.37 -4.64
CA PRO A 157 6.87 0.77 -3.86
C PRO A 157 6.49 0.68 -2.37
N ASN A 158 6.97 -0.38 -1.72
CA ASN A 158 7.05 -0.50 -0.27
C ASN A 158 8.35 -1.21 0.13
N LEU A 159 9.21 -0.55 0.92
CA LEU A 159 10.38 -1.20 1.48
C LEU A 159 9.94 -2.12 2.64
N PHE A 160 10.43 -3.35 2.62
CA PHE A 160 10.27 -4.32 3.69
C PHE A 160 11.63 -4.86 4.11
N VAL A 161 11.91 -4.84 5.41
CA VAL A 161 13.16 -5.35 5.98
C VAL A 161 12.84 -6.56 6.85
N GLU A 162 13.39 -7.72 6.49
CA GLU A 162 13.25 -8.96 7.25
C GLU A 162 14.59 -9.68 7.37
N ASP A 163 14.95 -10.05 8.59
CA ASP A 163 16.21 -10.74 8.92
C ASP A 163 17.47 -10.04 8.34
N GLY A 164 17.47 -8.69 8.36
CA GLY A 164 18.57 -7.88 7.84
C GLY A 164 18.67 -7.83 6.32
N ARG A 165 17.66 -8.34 5.58
CA ARG A 165 17.57 -8.24 4.12
C ARG A 165 16.50 -7.22 3.73
N ASN A 166 16.82 -6.43 2.72
CA ASN A 166 15.94 -5.41 2.17
C ASN A 166 15.19 -5.97 0.96
N TYR A 167 13.88 -5.75 0.92
CA TYR A 167 13.01 -6.12 -0.17
C TYR A 167 12.22 -4.90 -0.63
N MET A 168 12.15 -4.68 -1.94
CA MET A 168 11.18 -3.77 -2.53
C MET A 168 9.96 -4.58 -2.91
N ILE A 169 8.83 -4.26 -2.30
CA ILE A 169 7.51 -4.78 -2.68
C ILE A 169 6.89 -3.75 -3.62
N PHE A 170 6.27 -4.19 -4.71
CA PHE A 170 5.73 -3.28 -5.72
C PHE A 170 4.73 -3.99 -6.64
N GLY A 171 4.08 -3.23 -7.52
CA GLY A 171 3.21 -3.79 -8.56
C GLY A 171 1.84 -3.14 -8.57
N SER A 172 1.27 -3.07 -9.77
CA SER A 172 -0.09 -2.60 -10.01
C SER A 172 -0.58 -3.23 -11.30
N TYR A 173 -1.70 -3.95 -11.22
CA TYR A 173 -2.34 -4.65 -12.32
C TYR A 173 -1.37 -5.66 -12.97
N GLU A 174 -1.35 -5.74 -14.31
CA GLU A 174 -0.50 -6.65 -15.09
C GLU A 174 -0.59 -8.10 -14.58
N GLU A 175 0.54 -8.74 -14.28
CA GLU A 175 0.55 -10.06 -13.67
C GLU A 175 0.64 -10.04 -12.12
N GLY A 176 0.40 -8.90 -11.49
CA GLY A 176 0.15 -8.77 -10.05
C GLY A 176 1.25 -8.03 -9.27
N LEU A 177 1.40 -8.44 -8.01
CA LEU A 177 2.29 -7.83 -7.03
C LEU A 177 3.57 -8.66 -6.89
N TYR A 178 4.69 -7.99 -6.70
CA TYR A 178 6.03 -8.58 -6.72
C TYR A 178 6.86 -8.12 -5.51
N GLN A 179 7.86 -8.93 -5.17
CA GLN A 179 9.03 -8.50 -4.40
C GLN A 179 10.26 -8.50 -5.30
N ALA A 180 11.27 -7.70 -4.97
CA ALA A 180 12.64 -7.86 -5.43
C ALA A 180 13.61 -7.58 -4.28
N ALA A 181 14.76 -8.26 -4.26
CA ALA A 181 15.78 -7.98 -3.27
C ALA A 181 16.45 -6.63 -3.55
N MET A 182 16.78 -5.88 -2.51
CA MET A 182 17.48 -4.61 -2.57
C MET A 182 18.85 -4.75 -1.91
N GLU A 183 19.82 -3.98 -2.39
CA GLU A 183 21.15 -3.87 -1.78
C GLU A 183 21.07 -3.24 -0.36
N ASP A 184 22.20 -3.20 0.34
CA ASP A 184 22.36 -2.45 1.59
C ASP A 184 23.47 -1.39 1.41
N PRO A 185 23.15 -0.08 1.38
CA PRO A 185 21.84 0.53 1.62
C PRO A 185 20.82 0.26 0.49
N PRO A 186 19.50 0.33 0.79
CA PRO A 186 18.42 -0.10 -0.12
C PRO A 186 18.11 0.90 -1.24
N THR A 187 19.12 1.40 -1.94
CA THR A 187 18.95 2.35 -3.05
C THR A 187 18.88 1.69 -4.41
N THR A 188 19.28 0.43 -4.52
CA THR A 188 19.41 -0.28 -5.80
C THR A 188 18.89 -1.69 -5.68
N VAL A 189 18.17 -2.14 -6.71
CA VAL A 189 17.67 -3.51 -6.80
C VAL A 189 18.79 -4.49 -7.14
N VAL A 190 18.78 -5.66 -6.50
CA VAL A 190 19.62 -6.79 -6.88
C VAL A 190 19.10 -7.36 -8.20
N PRO A 191 19.91 -7.44 -9.27
CA PRO A 191 19.44 -7.90 -10.58
C PRO A 191 18.82 -9.31 -10.56
N ASN A 192 17.74 -9.50 -11.33
CA ASN A 192 17.06 -10.79 -11.52
C ASN A 192 16.58 -11.47 -10.21
N SER A 193 16.19 -10.68 -9.21
CA SER A 193 15.80 -11.19 -7.88
C SER A 193 14.29 -11.18 -7.62
N TYR A 194 13.49 -10.79 -8.61
CA TYR A 194 12.06 -10.56 -8.39
C TYR A 194 11.24 -11.86 -8.33
N ALA A 195 10.15 -11.84 -7.57
CA ALA A 195 9.17 -12.93 -7.51
C ALA A 195 7.76 -12.41 -7.25
N LYS A 196 6.76 -13.07 -7.83
CA LYS A 196 5.34 -12.74 -7.67
C LYS A 196 4.82 -13.14 -6.28
N LEU A 197 4.02 -12.28 -5.67
CA LEU A 197 3.45 -12.43 -4.33
C LEU A 197 1.93 -12.60 -4.34
N ALA A 198 1.23 -11.87 -5.22
CA ALA A 198 -0.21 -11.92 -5.35
C ALA A 198 -0.64 -11.60 -6.79
N TYR A 199 -1.82 -12.08 -7.18
CA TYR A 199 -2.40 -11.87 -8.50
C TYR A 199 -3.90 -12.10 -8.47
N GLU A 200 -4.66 -11.17 -9.04
CA GLU A 200 -6.10 -11.30 -9.30
C GLU A 200 -6.32 -11.91 -10.69
N PRO A 201 -6.70 -13.19 -10.82
CA PRO A 201 -6.90 -13.82 -12.12
C PRO A 201 -8.13 -13.31 -12.87
N ALA A 202 -9.07 -12.64 -12.19
CA ALA A 202 -10.27 -12.12 -12.82
C ALA A 202 -10.09 -10.73 -13.45
N GLY A 203 -10.92 -10.44 -14.46
CA GLY A 203 -11.11 -9.10 -14.99
C GLY A 203 -9.81 -8.46 -15.50
N SER A 204 -9.51 -7.26 -15.03
CA SER A 204 -8.32 -6.48 -15.38
C SER A 204 -7.13 -6.74 -14.45
N HIS A 205 -7.17 -7.78 -13.62
CA HIS A 205 -6.09 -8.10 -12.68
C HIS A 205 -5.83 -7.02 -11.64
N ALA A 206 -6.89 -6.36 -11.16
CA ALA A 206 -6.83 -5.10 -10.40
C ALA A 206 -6.32 -5.26 -8.96
N ASP A 207 -5.09 -5.74 -8.76
CA ASP A 207 -4.34 -5.68 -7.50
C ASP A 207 -3.23 -4.62 -7.61
N GLU A 208 -3.08 -3.75 -6.61
CA GLU A 208 -2.04 -2.71 -6.56
C GLU A 208 -1.76 -2.22 -5.13
N GLY A 209 -0.87 -1.23 -4.95
CA GLY A 209 -0.70 -0.54 -3.67
C GLY A 209 -0.24 -1.47 -2.54
N ALA A 210 0.76 -2.32 -2.79
CA ALA A 210 1.21 -3.33 -1.83
C ALA A 210 1.91 -2.71 -0.60
N ASN A 211 1.64 -3.26 0.59
CA ASN A 211 2.35 -2.91 1.82
C ASN A 211 2.58 -4.16 2.68
N MET A 212 3.82 -4.40 3.07
CA MET A 212 4.21 -5.56 3.88
C MET A 212 4.40 -5.16 5.34
N PHE A 213 3.81 -5.95 6.24
CA PHE A 213 3.89 -5.71 7.68
C PHE A 213 4.18 -7.00 8.45
N LYS A 214 5.19 -6.97 9.34
CA LYS A 214 5.50 -8.07 10.24
C LYS A 214 4.66 -7.96 11.51
N TYR A 215 3.92 -9.01 11.86
CA TYR A 215 3.25 -9.07 13.16
C TYR A 215 3.26 -10.49 13.73
N GLY A 216 3.89 -10.65 14.90
CA GLY A 216 4.18 -11.96 15.47
C GLY A 216 4.99 -12.83 14.50
N ASP A 217 4.55 -14.07 14.29
CA ASP A 217 5.24 -15.04 13.44
C ASP A 217 4.94 -14.89 11.93
N TYR A 218 4.16 -13.90 11.53
CA TYR A 218 3.66 -13.77 10.16
C TYR A 218 4.09 -12.45 9.51
N ASN A 219 4.37 -12.52 8.20
CA ASN A 219 4.35 -11.38 7.30
C ASN A 219 2.95 -11.24 6.73
N TYR A 220 2.40 -10.03 6.73
CA TYR A 220 1.11 -9.70 6.15
C TYR A 220 1.33 -8.82 4.93
N LEU A 221 0.86 -9.27 3.77
CA LEU A 221 0.82 -8.51 2.53
C LEU A 221 -0.56 -7.87 2.41
N PHE A 222 -0.65 -6.58 2.72
CA PHE A 222 -1.82 -5.76 2.44
C PHE A 222 -1.72 -5.21 1.03
N TYR A 223 -2.84 -5.12 0.32
CA TYR A 223 -2.90 -4.56 -1.02
C TYR A 223 -4.31 -4.07 -1.32
N SER A 224 -4.41 -3.13 -2.24
CA SER A 224 -5.70 -2.71 -2.76
C SER A 224 -6.14 -3.65 -3.87
N ASN A 225 -7.43 -3.92 -3.94
CA ASN A 225 -8.07 -4.65 -5.03
C ASN A 225 -9.28 -3.86 -5.57
N GLY A 226 -9.48 -3.89 -6.89
CA GLY A 226 -10.61 -3.24 -7.56
C GLY A 226 -10.26 -1.91 -8.20
N VAL A 227 -11.28 -1.20 -8.67
CA VAL A 227 -11.12 0.01 -9.47
C VAL A 227 -11.01 1.24 -8.58
N CYS A 228 -9.97 2.04 -8.83
CA CYS A 228 -9.71 3.29 -8.13
C CYS A 228 -10.03 4.53 -8.98
N CYS A 229 -9.87 5.66 -8.31
CA CYS A 229 -9.34 6.91 -8.86
C CYS A 229 -10.25 7.83 -9.67
N SER A 230 -11.17 7.33 -10.51
CA SER A 230 -12.03 8.18 -11.38
C SER A 230 -13.51 8.19 -10.98
N PHE A 231 -13.81 8.11 -9.68
CA PHE A 231 -15.16 7.94 -9.16
C PHE A 231 -16.10 9.12 -9.41
N ASP A 232 -15.56 10.31 -9.69
CA ASP A 232 -16.29 11.50 -10.11
C ASP A 232 -16.79 11.43 -11.56
N LYS A 233 -16.18 10.57 -12.39
CA LYS A 233 -16.57 10.33 -13.79
C LYS A 233 -17.41 9.06 -13.93
N THR A 234 -16.87 7.94 -13.44
CA THR A 234 -17.48 6.62 -13.58
C THR A 234 -17.25 5.83 -12.29
N LYS A 235 -18.33 5.34 -11.69
CA LYS A 235 -18.26 4.43 -10.56
C LYS A 235 -18.29 2.98 -11.05
N PRO A 236 -17.43 2.09 -10.52
CA PRO A 236 -17.51 0.67 -10.80
C PRO A 236 -18.82 0.08 -10.25
N ALA A 237 -19.13 -1.15 -10.65
CA ALA A 237 -20.24 -1.89 -10.06
C ALA A 237 -20.01 -2.11 -8.56
N ALA A 238 -21.07 -2.21 -7.77
CA ALA A 238 -20.96 -2.43 -6.32
C ALA A 238 -20.12 -3.68 -6.02
N GLY A 239 -19.12 -3.53 -5.14
CA GLY A 239 -18.15 -4.58 -4.81
C GLY A 239 -16.89 -4.58 -5.69
N GLU A 240 -16.89 -3.89 -6.83
CA GLU A 240 -15.73 -3.73 -7.71
C GLU A 240 -14.95 -2.44 -7.44
N GLU A 241 -15.49 -1.55 -6.60
CA GLU A 241 -14.70 -0.45 -6.05
C GLU A 241 -13.50 -0.92 -5.21
N TYR A 242 -12.54 -0.01 -5.11
CA TYR A 242 -11.33 -0.15 -4.32
C TYR A 242 -11.63 -0.64 -2.89
N LYS A 243 -10.87 -1.65 -2.46
CA LYS A 243 -10.97 -2.28 -1.15
C LYS A 243 -9.61 -2.82 -0.77
N ILE A 244 -9.37 -2.94 0.53
CA ILE A 244 -8.11 -3.44 1.08
C ILE A 244 -8.26 -4.93 1.35
N LYS A 245 -7.41 -5.73 0.73
CA LYS A 245 -7.25 -7.16 1.00
C LYS A 245 -5.94 -7.42 1.75
N VAL A 246 -5.86 -8.59 2.37
CA VAL A 246 -4.65 -9.07 3.05
C VAL A 246 -4.44 -10.56 2.81
N CYS A 247 -3.17 -10.92 2.72
CA CYS A 247 -2.67 -12.28 2.82
C CYS A 247 -1.58 -12.35 3.88
N ARG A 248 -1.27 -13.55 4.39
CA ARG A 248 -0.13 -13.72 5.30
C ARG A 248 0.72 -14.94 4.96
N SER A 249 1.96 -14.90 5.40
CA SER A 249 2.92 -16.00 5.27
C SER A 249 3.75 -16.17 6.54
N LYS A 250 3.98 -17.43 6.93
CA LYS A 250 5.04 -17.79 7.90
C LYS A 250 6.39 -18.03 7.23
N ALA A 251 6.40 -18.25 5.92
CA ALA A 251 7.59 -18.64 5.15
C ALA A 251 8.45 -17.44 4.72
N GLY A 252 8.22 -16.26 5.29
CA GLY A 252 8.90 -15.02 4.92
C GLY A 252 8.19 -14.28 3.79
N VAL A 253 8.94 -13.76 2.82
CA VAL A 253 8.44 -12.94 1.69
C VAL A 253 8.01 -13.83 0.50
N MET A 254 7.22 -14.88 0.77
CA MET A 254 6.70 -15.82 -0.23
C MET A 254 5.52 -16.64 0.31
N ASP A 255 4.82 -17.41 -0.53
CA ASP A 255 3.71 -18.33 -0.12
C ASP A 255 2.62 -17.63 0.71
N PHE A 256 2.21 -16.44 0.27
CA PHE A 256 1.12 -15.70 0.88
C PHE A 256 -0.22 -16.36 0.61
N ARG A 257 -1.00 -16.55 1.67
CA ARG A 257 -2.34 -17.15 1.62
C ARG A 257 -3.34 -16.28 2.36
N ASP A 258 -4.61 -16.44 2.04
CA ASP A 258 -5.73 -15.82 2.75
C ASP A 258 -6.27 -16.67 3.91
N ALA A 259 -7.33 -16.20 4.57
CA ALA A 259 -7.96 -16.87 5.70
C ALA A 259 -8.53 -18.26 5.37
N ASP A 260 -8.89 -18.50 4.11
CA ASP A 260 -9.39 -19.79 3.62
C ASP A 260 -8.25 -20.69 3.12
N GLY A 261 -7.00 -20.21 3.18
CA GLY A 261 -5.79 -20.95 2.80
C GLY A 261 -5.48 -20.92 1.30
N LYS A 262 -6.21 -20.12 0.51
CA LYS A 262 -5.99 -19.98 -0.93
C LYS A 262 -4.74 -19.13 -1.17
N LEU A 263 -3.93 -19.54 -2.15
CA LEU A 263 -2.75 -18.79 -2.58
C LEU A 263 -3.14 -17.43 -3.15
N CYS A 264 -2.44 -16.39 -2.74
CA CYS A 264 -2.72 -15.04 -3.24
C CYS A 264 -2.22 -14.85 -4.67
N THR A 265 -1.27 -15.66 -5.12
CA THR A 265 -0.90 -15.78 -6.55
C THR A 265 -1.98 -16.48 -7.40
N GLU A 266 -3.03 -17.01 -6.79
CA GLU A 266 -4.17 -17.66 -7.46
C GLU A 266 -5.50 -16.91 -7.19
N GLY A 267 -5.43 -15.63 -6.77
CA GLY A 267 -6.59 -14.81 -6.44
C GLY A 267 -7.16 -15.06 -5.04
N GLY A 268 -6.34 -15.53 -4.10
CA GLY A 268 -6.65 -15.44 -2.68
C GLY A 268 -6.60 -13.99 -2.19
N GLY A 269 -7.24 -13.72 -1.05
CA GLY A 269 -7.14 -12.44 -0.35
C GLY A 269 -8.32 -12.19 0.58
N THR A 270 -8.05 -12.01 1.87
CA THR A 270 -9.09 -11.69 2.87
C THR A 270 -9.37 -10.20 2.86
N ILE A 271 -10.62 -9.79 2.72
CA ILE A 271 -10.99 -8.36 2.76
C ILE A 271 -10.85 -7.84 4.19
N VAL A 272 -10.11 -6.73 4.35
CA VAL A 272 -9.89 -6.03 5.62
C VAL A 272 -10.79 -4.80 5.74
N LEU A 273 -10.95 -4.06 4.64
CA LEU A 273 -11.76 -2.85 4.60
C LEU A 273 -12.34 -2.64 3.20
N GLY A 274 -13.65 -2.43 3.12
CA GLY A 274 -14.34 -2.06 1.88
C GLY A 274 -15.24 -0.85 2.09
N SER A 275 -15.95 -0.43 1.05
CA SER A 275 -16.92 0.66 1.13
C SER A 275 -18.03 0.39 2.15
N HIS A 276 -18.36 1.38 2.97
CA HIS A 276 -19.41 1.33 3.99
C HIS A 276 -19.79 2.75 4.42
N GLY A 277 -21.06 2.99 4.75
CA GLY A 277 -21.53 4.31 5.17
C GLY A 277 -21.10 5.41 4.19
N ASP A 278 -20.35 6.40 4.70
CA ASP A 278 -19.83 7.51 3.90
C ASP A 278 -18.39 7.26 3.37
N VAL A 279 -17.82 6.08 3.62
CA VAL A 279 -16.51 5.66 3.16
C VAL A 279 -16.67 4.90 1.85
N TYR A 280 -16.10 5.45 0.77
CA TYR A 280 -16.14 4.82 -0.55
C TYR A 280 -14.73 4.62 -1.12
N GLY A 281 -14.46 3.41 -1.59
CA GLY A 281 -13.19 3.06 -2.24
C GLY A 281 -11.94 3.24 -1.37
N PRO A 282 -11.87 2.72 -0.12
CA PRO A 282 -10.66 2.82 0.68
C PRO A 282 -9.51 1.97 0.10
N GLY A 283 -8.30 2.53 0.06
CA GLY A 283 -7.08 1.81 -0.36
C GLY A 283 -5.85 2.72 -0.46
N GLY A 284 -4.84 2.30 -1.20
CA GLY A 284 -3.53 2.97 -1.26
C GLY A 284 -2.90 3.01 0.13
N GLN A 285 -3.01 1.87 0.82
CA GLN A 285 -2.82 1.74 2.26
C GLN A 285 -1.38 1.41 2.66
N GLY A 286 -1.12 1.57 3.94
CA GLY A 286 -0.08 0.80 4.61
C GLY A 286 -0.39 0.59 6.08
N VAL A 287 0.46 -0.17 6.74
CA VAL A 287 0.35 -0.47 8.16
C VAL A 287 1.55 0.09 8.91
N TYR A 288 1.26 0.83 9.98
CA TYR A 288 2.25 1.44 10.84
C TYR A 288 2.08 0.92 12.27
N ASP A 289 3.17 0.49 12.91
CA ASP A 289 3.16 0.11 14.32
C ASP A 289 3.30 1.37 15.18
N ASP A 290 2.16 1.95 15.55
CA ASP A 290 2.10 3.20 16.27
C ASP A 290 2.40 3.02 17.77
N PRO A 291 3.26 3.85 18.38
CA PRO A 291 3.62 3.69 19.80
C PRO A 291 2.46 3.97 20.77
N THR A 292 1.39 4.63 20.32
CA THR A 292 0.22 5.01 21.13
C THR A 292 -0.97 4.11 20.83
N TYR A 293 -1.23 3.84 19.56
CA TYR A 293 -2.43 3.14 19.10
C TYR A 293 -2.19 1.66 18.76
N GLY A 294 -0.93 1.20 18.76
CA GLY A 294 -0.53 -0.11 18.25
C GLY A 294 -0.55 -0.14 16.72
N PRO A 295 -0.64 -1.32 16.08
CA PRO A 295 -0.77 -1.40 14.64
C PRO A 295 -2.00 -0.64 14.13
N ILE A 296 -1.79 0.27 13.20
CA ILE A 296 -2.85 1.02 12.51
C ILE A 296 -2.75 0.80 11.00
N LEU A 297 -3.90 0.72 10.36
CA LEU A 297 -4.07 0.79 8.91
C LEU A 297 -4.31 2.25 8.53
N TYR A 298 -3.49 2.82 7.68
CA TYR A 298 -3.71 4.14 7.09
C TYR A 298 -4.02 4.00 5.59
N TYR A 299 -4.82 4.89 5.02
CA TYR A 299 -5.28 4.80 3.64
C TYR A 299 -5.84 6.14 3.15
N HIS A 300 -6.16 6.22 1.87
CA HIS A 300 -7.05 7.25 1.34
C HIS A 300 -8.45 6.68 1.07
N TYR A 301 -9.48 7.53 1.13
CA TYR A 301 -10.83 7.15 0.77
C TYR A 301 -11.64 8.35 0.27
N VAL A 302 -12.74 8.09 -0.44
CA VAL A 302 -13.74 9.11 -0.74
C VAL A 302 -14.73 9.21 0.41
N ASN A 303 -14.83 10.40 0.99
CA ASN A 303 -15.95 10.76 1.87
C ASN A 303 -17.13 11.23 1.01
N THR A 304 -18.18 10.41 0.90
CA THR A 304 -19.31 10.65 -0.01
C THR A 304 -20.12 11.91 0.35
N THR A 305 -19.98 12.42 1.59
CA THR A 305 -20.61 13.67 2.04
C THR A 305 -19.87 14.92 1.56
N ILE A 306 -18.62 14.80 1.11
CA ILE A 306 -17.79 15.90 0.60
C ILE A 306 -17.80 15.91 -0.92
N GLY A 307 -17.50 14.76 -1.54
CA GLY A 307 -17.47 14.61 -2.98
C GLY A 307 -16.42 13.60 -3.44
N TYR A 308 -16.46 13.27 -4.74
CA TYR A 308 -15.70 12.17 -5.34
C TYR A 308 -14.45 12.62 -6.11
N ALA A 309 -14.20 13.94 -6.20
CA ALA A 309 -13.05 14.44 -6.93
C ALA A 309 -11.75 14.05 -6.22
N ASP A 310 -10.67 13.89 -6.99
CA ASP A 310 -9.39 13.41 -6.48
C ASP A 310 -8.87 14.24 -5.28
N GLY A 311 -8.90 15.57 -5.40
CA GLY A 311 -8.50 16.47 -4.31
C GLY A 311 -9.42 16.47 -3.08
N GLN A 312 -10.58 15.81 -3.14
CA GLN A 312 -11.50 15.65 -2.01
C GLN A 312 -11.29 14.34 -1.24
N LYS A 313 -10.47 13.41 -1.75
CA LYS A 313 -10.10 12.19 -1.04
C LYS A 313 -9.44 12.53 0.29
N GLN A 314 -9.84 11.81 1.32
CA GLN A 314 -9.43 12.05 2.70
C GLN A 314 -8.41 11.02 3.17
N PHE A 315 -7.51 11.45 4.06
CA PHE A 315 -6.72 10.58 4.90
C PHE A 315 -7.62 9.84 5.89
N GLY A 316 -7.61 8.51 5.84
CA GLY A 316 -8.27 7.63 6.78
C GLY A 316 -7.26 6.79 7.55
N TRP A 317 -7.59 6.44 8.79
CA TRP A 317 -6.82 5.50 9.58
C TRP A 317 -7.72 4.71 10.55
N ASN A 318 -7.38 3.46 10.83
CA ASN A 318 -8.07 2.60 11.81
C ASN A 318 -7.04 1.78 12.59
N LYS A 319 -7.36 1.42 13.84
CA LYS A 319 -6.55 0.41 14.55
C LYS A 319 -6.76 -0.96 13.93
N LEU A 320 -5.75 -1.82 14.00
CA LEU A 320 -5.84 -3.22 13.62
C LEU A 320 -5.78 -4.11 14.86
N ASP A 321 -6.76 -4.99 14.99
CA ASP A 321 -6.72 -6.11 15.93
C ASP A 321 -6.34 -7.41 15.20
N PHE A 322 -5.29 -8.07 15.69
CA PHE A 322 -4.80 -9.35 15.16
C PHE A 322 -5.17 -10.54 16.06
N SER A 323 -5.96 -10.34 17.12
CA SER A 323 -6.29 -11.36 18.13
C SER A 323 -6.96 -12.62 17.56
N SER A 324 -7.68 -12.49 16.44
CA SER A 324 -8.29 -13.60 15.71
C SER A 324 -7.28 -14.42 14.88
N GLY A 325 -6.06 -13.92 14.73
CA GLY A 325 -5.06 -14.38 13.77
C GLY A 325 -5.12 -13.67 12.42
N TRP A 326 -6.17 -12.91 12.12
CA TRP A 326 -6.28 -12.04 10.94
C TRP A 326 -6.55 -10.60 11.37
N PRO A 327 -6.03 -9.59 10.64
CA PRO A 327 -6.27 -8.20 10.96
C PRO A 327 -7.73 -7.83 10.73
N VAL A 328 -8.33 -7.20 11.73
CA VAL A 328 -9.67 -6.62 11.67
C VAL A 328 -9.56 -5.14 12.05
N THR A 329 -10.24 -4.27 11.32
CA THR A 329 -10.29 -2.84 11.66
C THR A 329 -11.13 -2.62 12.93
N THR A 330 -10.62 -1.78 13.83
CA THR A 330 -11.28 -1.44 15.09
C THR A 330 -11.24 0.07 15.36
N ALA A 331 -12.10 0.52 16.28
CA ALA A 331 -12.25 1.93 16.65
C ALA A 331 -11.17 2.47 17.60
#